data_AF-A0ABD0PNJ3-F1
#
_entry.id   AF-A0ABD0PNJ3-F1
#
_cell.length_a   1.000
_cell.length_b   1.000
_cell.length_c   1.000
_cell.angle_alpha   90.00
_cell.angle_beta   90.00
_cell.angle_gamma   90.00
#
_symmetry.space_group_name_H-M   'P 1'
#
loop_
_entity.id
_entity.type
_entity.pdbx_description
1 polymer ?
#
loop_
_entity_poly.entity_id
_entity_poly.type
_entity_poly.pdbx_seq_one_letter_code
_entity_poly.pdbx_strand_id
1 'polypeptide(L)' 'SHLHWSQSGSADDSDSLAVEISSYVLLAVLTTDSVSTADLGFANRIVSWLVKQQNAYGGFSSTQVIEK' A
#
# COMPACT_ATOMS: atom_id res chain seq x y z
N SER A 1 23.37 -7.88 19.43
CA SER A 1 22.00 -7.34 19.51
C SER A 1 21.30 -7.70 18.21
N HIS A 2 20.34 -8.62 18.25
CA HIS A 2 19.60 -9.01 17.05
C HIS A 2 18.50 -7.98 16.78
N LEU A 3 18.76 -7.08 15.84
CA LEU A 3 17.78 -6.14 15.28
C LEU A 3 16.97 -6.88 14.22
N HIS A 4 15.95 -7.62 14.65
CA HIS A 4 14.92 -8.05 13.72
C HIS A 4 13.55 -7.77 14.29
N TRP A 5 12.67 -7.30 13.43
CA TRP A 5 11.27 -7.12 13.72
C TRP A 5 10.55 -8.39 13.27
N SER A 6 9.94 -9.12 14.20
CA SER A 6 9.04 -10.22 13.85
C SER A 6 7.62 -9.69 13.76
N GLN A 7 7.08 -9.66 12.54
CA GLN A 7 5.69 -9.30 12.30
C GLN A 7 4.80 -10.54 12.41
N SER A 8 4.24 -10.76 13.59
CA SER A 8 3.11 -11.69 13.77
C SER A 8 1.81 -10.92 13.53
N GLY A 9 1.60 -10.48 12.28
CA GLY A 9 0.42 -9.68 11.92
C GLY A 9 -0.77 -10.56 11.56
N SER A 10 -1.97 -10.18 11.99
CA SER A 10 -3.22 -10.78 11.51
C SER A 10 -3.45 -10.43 10.04
N ALA A 11 -4.44 -11.05 9.39
CA ALA A 11 -4.69 -10.86 7.96
C ALA A 11 -4.93 -9.38 7.59
N ASP A 12 -5.56 -8.63 8.50
CA ASP A 12 -5.77 -7.18 8.40
C ASP A 12 -4.47 -6.35 8.48
N ASP A 13 -3.50 -6.73 9.32
CA ASP A 13 -2.17 -6.12 9.34
C ASP A 13 -1.43 -6.33 8.03
N SER A 14 -1.56 -7.53 7.45
CA SER A 14 -0.95 -7.86 6.15
C SER A 14 -1.59 -7.05 5.01
N ASP A 15 -2.92 -6.88 5.03
CA ASP A 15 -3.63 -6.11 4.01
C ASP A 15 -3.32 -4.61 4.11
N SER A 16 -3.26 -4.06 5.33
CA SER A 16 -2.87 -2.66 5.55
C SER A 16 -1.43 -2.39 5.11
N LEU A 17 -0.49 -3.28 5.43
CA LEU A 17 0.90 -3.16 5.01
C LEU A 17 1.05 -3.22 3.49
N ALA A 18 0.30 -4.12 2.82
CA ALA A 18 0.33 -4.24 1.37
C ALA A 18 -0.20 -2.97 0.67
N VAL A 19 -1.26 -2.36 1.22
CA VAL A 19 -1.79 -1.07 0.76
C VAL A 19 -0.77 0.05 0.94
N GLU A 20 -0.10 0.11 2.09
CA GLU A 20 0.92 1.12 2.39
C GLU A 20 2.11 1.02 1.42
N ILE A 21 2.72 -0.16 1.29
CA ILE A 21 3.86 -0.38 0.38
C ILE A 21 3.48 -0.06 -1.06
N SER A 22 2.31 -0.52 -1.52
CA SER A 22 1.85 -0.27 -2.89
C SER A 22 1.64 1.23 -3.16
N SER A 23 1.16 1.98 -2.16
CA SER A 23 0.98 3.43 -2.27
C SER A 23 2.31 4.17 -2.42
N TYR A 24 3.34 3.77 -1.67
CA TYR A 24 4.68 4.34 -1.81
C TYR A 24 5.34 3.97 -3.13
N VAL A 25 5.18 2.73 -3.61
CA VAL A 25 5.68 2.33 -4.94
C VAL A 25 4.99 3.14 -6.03
N LEU A 26 3.67 3.33 -5.94
CA LEU A 26 2.93 4.18 -6.88
C LEU A 26 3.46 5.62 -6.87
N LEU A 27 3.67 6.20 -5.69
CA LEU A 27 4.26 7.53 -5.56
C LEU A 27 5.64 7.59 -6.23
N ALA A 28 6.52 6.64 -5.90
CA ALA A 28 7.88 6.60 -6.46
C ALA A 28 7.89 6.49 -7.99
N VAL A 29 6.99 5.69 -8.58
CA VAL A 29 6.85 5.56 -10.05
C VAL A 29 6.42 6.88 -10.69
N LEU A 30 5.52 7.63 -10.03
CA LEU A 30 4.96 8.87 -10.58
C LEU A 30 5.82 10.11 -10.29
N THR A 31 6.76 10.03 -9.34
CA THR A 31 7.66 11.15 -8.99
C THR A 31 9.02 11.07 -9.67
N THR A 32 9.21 10.18 -10.65
CA THR A 32 10.44 10.16 -11.44
C THR A 32 10.52 11.39 -12.35
N ASP A 33 11.75 11.83 -12.68
CA ASP A 33 11.98 13.04 -13.49
C ASP A 33 11.28 12.99 -14.86
N SER A 34 11.07 11.79 -15.40
CA SER A 34 10.33 11.56 -16.65
C SER A 34 9.49 10.29 -16.55
N VAL A 35 8.17 10.46 -16.42
CA VAL A 35 7.21 9.35 -16.40
C VAL A 35 6.92 8.89 -17.83
N SER A 36 7.26 7.65 -18.16
CA SER A 36 6.97 7.06 -19.48
C SER A 36 5.57 6.45 -19.57
N THR A 37 5.10 6.14 -20.78
CA THR A 37 3.85 5.39 -20.97
C THR A 37 3.88 3.98 -20.35
N ALA A 38 5.05 3.36 -20.24
CA ALA A 38 5.21 2.09 -19.54
C ALA A 38 5.00 2.25 -18.03
N ASP A 39 5.53 3.33 -17.45
CA ASP A 39 5.35 3.67 -16.03
C ASP A 39 3.88 3.96 -15.72
N LEU A 40 3.17 4.67 -16.60
CA LEU A 40 1.73 4.88 -16.48
C LEU A 40 0.94 3.56 -16.54
N GLY A 41 1.34 2.64 -17.43
CA GLY A 41 0.74 1.31 -17.50
C GLY A 41 0.96 0.50 -16.21
N PHE A 42 2.15 0.62 -15.61
CA PHE A 42 2.48 -0.01 -14.33
C PHE A 42 1.72 0.62 -13.16
N ALA A 43 1.72 1.95 -13.07
CA ALA A 43 0.95 2.72 -12.08
C ALA A 43 -0.54 2.39 -12.14
N ASN A 44 -1.12 2.28 -13.34
CA ASN A 44 -2.53 1.93 -13.51
C ASN A 44 -2.87 0.54 -12.97
N ARG A 45 -1.94 -0.43 -13.05
CA ARG A 45 -2.11 -1.75 -12.44
C ARG A 45 -2.13 -1.67 -10.92
N ILE A 46 -1.27 -0.85 -10.32
CA ILE A 46 -1.24 -0.62 -8.87
C ILE A 46 -2.56 0.03 -8.42
N VAL A 47 -3.00 1.08 -9.11
CA VAL A 47 -4.28 1.76 -8.82
C VAL A 47 -5.46 0.78 -8.94
N SER A 48 -5.49 -0.03 -10.00
CA SER A 48 -6.54 -1.04 -10.20
C SER A 48 -6.58 -2.09 -9.08
N TRP A 49 -5.43 -2.42 -8.49
CA TRP A 49 -5.36 -3.30 -7.33
C TRP A 49 -5.82 -2.58 -6.06
N LEU A 50 -5.35 -1.34 -5.81
CA LEU A 50 -5.74 -0.54 -4.65
C LEU A 50 -7.26 -0.33 -4.60
N VAL A 51 -7.92 -0.02 -5.73
CA VAL A 51 -9.38 0.13 -5.78
C VAL A 51 -10.11 -1.13 -5.31
N LYS A 52 -9.54 -2.32 -5.52
CA LYS A 52 -10.13 -3.59 -5.06
C LYS A 52 -9.92 -3.85 -3.56
N GLN A 53 -8.94 -3.20 -2.93
CA GLN A 53 -8.69 -3.30 -1.50
C GLN A 53 -9.52 -2.30 -0.68
N GLN A 54 -10.25 -1.39 -1.35
CA GLN A 54 -11.09 -0.41 -0.69
C GLN A 54 -12.31 -1.08 -0.04
N ASN A 55 -12.59 -0.73 1.21
CA ASN A 55 -13.77 -1.20 1.93
C ASN A 55 -15.04 -0.46 1.47
N ALA A 56 -16.22 -0.93 1.91
CA ALA A 56 -17.51 -0.36 1.53
C ALA A 56 -17.71 1.12 1.93
N TYR A 57 -16.85 1.66 2.79
CA TYR A 57 -16.89 3.05 3.28
C TYR A 57 -15.87 3.95 2.57
N GLY A 58 -15.16 3.43 1.57
CA GLY A 58 -14.19 4.21 0.79
C GLY A 58 -12.80 4.34 1.42
N GLY A 59 -12.53 3.61 2.51
CA GLY A 59 -11.21 3.56 3.14
C GLY A 59 -10.49 2.23 2.91
N PHE A 60 -9.29 2.11 3.47
CA PHE A 60 -8.60 0.82 3.63
C PHE A 60 -8.73 0.35 5.07
N SER A 61 -8.61 -0.96 5.31
CA SER A 61 -8.48 -1.46 6.68
C SER A 61 -7.23 -0.81 7.29
N SER A 62 -7.39 -0.15 8.43
CA SER A 62 -6.31 0.59 9.08
C SER A 62 -5.97 -0.06 10.40
N THR A 63 -4.68 -0.16 10.69
CA THR A 63 -4.12 -0.68 11.94
C THR A 63 -4.09 0.33 13.07
N GLN A 64 -4.80 1.46 12.96
CA GLN A 64 -4.90 2.42 14.06
C GLN A 64 -5.76 1.81 15.18
N VAL A 65 -5.11 1.04 16.05
CA VAL A 65 -5.59 0.76 17.39
C VAL A 65 -5.77 2.12 18.05
N ILE A 66 -7.02 2.55 18.20
CA ILE A 66 -7.32 3.68 19.07
C ILE A 66 -6.97 3.17 20.48
N GLU A 67 -5.76 3.48 20.96
CA GLU A 67 -5.52 3.47 22.41
C GLU A 67 -6.48 4.50 23.03
N LYS A 68 -7.40 4.00 23.85
CA LYS A 68 -8.19 4.80 24.77
C LYS A 68 -7.51 4.84 26.13
#